data_AF-A0A7W0ZL97-F1
#
_entry.id   AF-A0A7W0ZL97-F1
#
_cell.length_a   1.000
_cell.length_b   1.000
_cell.length_c   1.000
_cell.angle_alpha   90.00
_cell.angle_beta   90.00
_cell.angle_gamma   90.00
#
_symmetry.space_group_name_H-M   'P 1'
#
loop_
_entity.id
_entity.type
_entity.pdbx_description
1 polymer ?
#
loop_
_entity_poly.entity_id
_entity_poly.type
_entity_poly.pdbx_seq_one_letter_code
_entity_poly.pdbx_strand_id
1 'polypeptide(L)'
;MHVAILSSEAVPFAKTGGLGDVAGALPKALREASDTDAVLILPLHEQTDRRLLRDRIIDNLEFEWPRGGTRRSARVWYSEASGAPAYLIDAPRYFSRPEIYGYPDDHERYAFFCRAALALLERLDNPPNIVHCNDWPCGFAAVELLARRNRDAFYAHTRTIFSIHNLAYQGVFDPFELTRLGFGAADERAAFMMGGAASALKAGLATSDMLSTVSPRYALEIQTPEQGFN
;
A
#
# COMPACT_ATOMS: atom_id res chain seq x y z
N MET A 1 17.23 -1.90 11.01
CA MET A 1 15.81 -1.44 11.03
C MET A 1 15.06 -2.16 9.90
N HIS A 2 13.88 -2.72 10.13
CA HIS A 2 13.08 -3.37 9.08
C HIS A 2 12.00 -2.42 8.53
N VAL A 3 11.95 -2.24 7.21
CA VAL A 3 11.05 -1.32 6.51
C VAL A 3 10.31 -2.06 5.40
N ALA A 4 8.98 -2.09 5.49
CA ALA A 4 8.11 -2.62 4.45
C ALA A 4 7.56 -1.48 3.59
N ILE A 5 7.97 -1.42 2.33
CA ILE A 5 7.52 -0.43 1.37
C ILE A 5 6.34 -1.02 0.60
N LEU A 6 5.16 -0.44 0.78
CA LEU A 6 3.96 -0.82 0.04
C LEU A 6 3.78 0.15 -1.12
N SER A 7 3.62 -0.39 -2.32
CA SER A 7 3.34 0.38 -3.51
C SER A 7 2.41 -0.38 -4.45
N SER A 8 1.64 0.36 -5.23
CA SER A 8 0.81 -0.20 -6.31
C SER A 8 1.62 -0.48 -7.58
N GLU A 9 2.74 0.20 -7.77
CA GLU A 9 3.64 0.03 -8.92
C GLU A 9 5.12 0.13 -8.51
N ALA A 10 6.00 -0.56 -9.22
CA ALA A 10 7.45 -0.48 -9.05
C ALA A 10 8.17 -1.09 -10.26
N VAL A 11 9.24 -0.44 -10.72
CA VAL A 11 10.16 -1.00 -11.73
C VAL A 11 10.98 -2.14 -11.10
N PRO A 12 11.21 -3.27 -11.80
CA PRO A 12 10.84 -3.57 -13.20
C PRO A 12 9.49 -4.29 -13.38
N PHE A 13 8.66 -4.38 -12.34
CA PHE A 13 7.48 -5.24 -12.34
C PHE A 13 6.25 -4.61 -13.02
N ALA A 14 5.97 -3.35 -12.74
CA ALA A 14 4.83 -2.62 -13.27
C ALA A 14 5.05 -1.11 -13.07
N LYS A 15 4.68 -0.29 -14.05
CA LYS A 15 4.86 1.18 -13.99
C LYS A 15 3.84 1.90 -14.86
N THR A 16 3.29 2.98 -14.34
CA THR A 16 2.54 4.00 -15.10
C THR A 16 3.13 5.39 -14.93
N GLY A 17 3.73 5.71 -13.78
CA GLY A 17 4.26 7.04 -13.48
C GLY A 17 5.58 7.04 -12.72
N GLY A 18 5.89 8.17 -12.09
CA GLY A 18 7.14 8.36 -11.32
C GLY A 18 7.16 7.57 -10.00
N LEU A 19 5.99 7.22 -9.45
CA LEU A 19 5.89 6.35 -8.27
C LEU A 19 6.64 5.03 -8.50
N GLY A 20 6.46 4.41 -9.67
CA GLY A 20 7.11 3.14 -9.99
C GLY A 20 8.65 3.22 -9.99
N ASP A 21 9.22 4.36 -10.37
CA ASP A 21 10.68 4.56 -10.32
C ASP A 21 11.17 4.64 -8.87
N VAL A 22 10.49 5.44 -8.05
CA VAL A 22 10.88 5.62 -6.63
C VAL A 22 10.69 4.33 -5.85
N ALA A 23 9.53 3.68 -5.97
CA ALA A 23 9.23 2.43 -5.26
C ALA A 23 10.16 1.28 -5.66
N GLY A 24 10.60 1.24 -6.92
CA GLY A 24 11.57 0.25 -7.40
C GLY A 24 12.99 0.46 -6.86
N ALA A 25 13.45 1.72 -6.78
CA ALA A 25 14.82 2.03 -6.39
C ALA A 25 15.03 2.21 -4.88
N LEU A 26 14.03 2.72 -4.15
CA LEU A 26 14.14 3.08 -2.73
C LEU A 26 14.57 1.92 -1.82
N PRO A 27 14.01 0.70 -1.91
CA PRO A 27 14.41 -0.39 -1.02
C PRO A 27 15.92 -0.70 -1.14
N LYS A 28 16.44 -0.76 -2.37
CA LYS A 28 17.87 -0.98 -2.63
C LYS A 28 18.71 0.15 -2.01
N ALA A 29 18.33 1.40 -2.28
CA ALA A 29 19.07 2.56 -1.77
C ALA A 29 19.13 2.59 -0.23
N LEU A 30 18.03 2.23 0.46
CA LEU A 30 18.00 2.17 1.92
C LEU A 30 18.93 1.09 2.49
N ARG A 31 18.98 -0.08 1.85
CA ARG A 31 19.87 -1.19 2.22
C ARG A 31 21.34 -0.86 1.99
N GLU A 32 21.66 -0.08 0.95
CA GLU A 32 23.03 0.33 0.64
C GLU A 32 23.51 1.49 1.53
N ALA A 33 22.61 2.43 1.87
CA ALA A 33 22.96 3.63 2.61
C ALA A 33 22.99 3.43 4.14
N SER A 34 22.38 2.37 4.66
CA SER A 34 22.21 2.16 6.10
C SER A 34 21.99 0.68 6.45
N ASP A 35 22.03 0.35 7.75
CA ASP A 35 21.64 -0.96 8.27
C ASP A 35 20.10 -1.15 8.30
N THR A 36 19.48 -0.89 7.14
CA THR A 36 18.03 -1.01 6.93
C THR A 36 17.73 -2.22 6.08
N ASP A 37 17.01 -3.18 6.65
CA ASP A 37 16.38 -4.27 5.91
C ASP A 37 15.10 -3.74 5.27
N ALA A 38 15.21 -3.23 4.04
CA ALA A 38 14.05 -2.74 3.29
C ALA A 38 13.54 -3.82 2.33
N VAL A 39 12.22 -4.02 2.31
CA VAL A 39 11.52 -4.93 1.39
C VAL A 39 10.42 -4.18 0.65
N LEU A 40 10.16 -4.57 -0.60
CA LEU A 40 9.08 -4.05 -1.41
C LEU A 40 7.90 -5.03 -1.43
N ILE A 41 6.68 -4.55 -1.29
CA ILE A 41 5.46 -5.34 -1.45
C ILE A 41 4.55 -4.61 -2.44
N LEU A 42 4.11 -5.33 -3.48
CA LEU A 42 3.23 -4.80 -4.52
C LEU A 42 2.29 -5.87 -5.09
N PRO A 43 1.21 -5.49 -5.79
CA PRO A 43 0.41 -6.46 -6.53
C PRO A 43 1.17 -7.07 -7.70
N LEU A 44 0.89 -8.34 -7.99
CA LEU A 44 1.34 -8.97 -9.22
C LEU A 44 0.37 -8.64 -10.37
N HIS A 45 0.64 -7.53 -11.06
CA HIS A 45 -0.17 -7.10 -12.21
C HIS A 45 -0.02 -8.02 -13.41
N GLU A 46 -0.99 -7.99 -14.33
CA GLU A 46 -0.99 -8.80 -15.55
C GLU A 46 0.29 -8.58 -16.37
N GLN A 47 0.65 -7.31 -16.57
CA GLN A 47 1.80 -6.87 -17.36
C GLN A 47 3.18 -7.23 -16.78
N THR A 48 3.27 -7.76 -15.55
CA THR A 48 4.55 -8.16 -14.98
C THR A 48 5.16 -9.32 -15.76
N ASP A 49 6.37 -9.11 -16.27
CA ASP A 49 7.16 -10.16 -16.91
C ASP A 49 7.46 -11.27 -15.90
N ARG A 50 6.90 -12.47 -16.15
CA ARG A 50 7.01 -13.61 -15.24
C ARG A 50 8.44 -14.13 -15.09
N ARG A 51 9.35 -13.79 -16.02
CA ARG A 51 10.78 -14.10 -15.92
C ARG A 51 11.48 -13.34 -14.79
N LEU A 52 10.88 -12.26 -14.29
CA LEU A 52 11.37 -11.52 -13.13
C LEU A 52 11.03 -12.20 -11.81
N LEU A 53 10.12 -13.18 -11.81
CA LEU A 53 9.72 -13.92 -10.62
C LEU A 53 10.70 -15.07 -10.39
N ARG A 54 11.21 -15.19 -9.17
CA ARG A 54 12.15 -16.24 -8.79
C ARG A 54 11.40 -17.45 -8.25
N ASP A 55 10.80 -17.28 -7.08
CA ASP A 55 10.16 -18.36 -6.33
C ASP A 55 8.74 -17.99 -5.97
N ARG A 56 7.84 -18.96 -6.02
CA ARG A 56 6.54 -18.85 -5.36
C ARG A 56 6.73 -19.31 -3.93
N ILE A 57 6.73 -18.37 -2.99
CA ILE A 57 7.10 -18.66 -1.61
C ILE A 57 5.91 -19.00 -0.72
N ILE A 58 4.69 -18.59 -1.12
CA ILE A 58 3.46 -18.89 -0.40
C ILE A 58 2.35 -19.20 -1.41
N ASP A 59 1.80 -20.41 -1.37
CA ASP A 59 0.66 -20.81 -2.20
C ASP A 59 -0.70 -20.40 -1.63
N ASN A 60 -0.81 -20.27 -0.31
CA ASN A 60 -2.06 -19.94 0.37
C ASN A 60 -1.79 -18.99 1.55
N LEU A 61 -1.71 -17.69 1.25
CA LEU A 61 -1.70 -16.64 2.26
C LEU A 61 -3.15 -16.36 2.67
N GLU A 62 -3.60 -16.89 3.81
CA GLU A 62 -4.97 -16.71 4.29
C GLU A 62 -5.15 -15.45 5.14
N PHE A 63 -6.24 -14.73 4.91
CA PHE A 63 -6.65 -13.57 5.71
C PHE A 63 -8.15 -13.29 5.55
N GLU A 64 -8.75 -12.58 6.49
CA GLU A 64 -10.17 -12.18 6.38
C GLU A 64 -10.35 -11.05 5.37
N TRP A 65 -11.22 -11.25 4.38
CA TRP A 65 -11.58 -10.20 3.42
C TRP A 65 -13.07 -10.20 3.07
N PRO A 66 -13.79 -9.07 3.27
CA PRO A 66 -13.34 -7.83 3.93
C PRO A 66 -13.02 -8.04 5.42
N ARG A 67 -12.62 -7.01 6.18
CA ARG A 67 -12.35 -7.16 7.62
C ARG A 67 -13.56 -7.71 8.38
N GLY A 68 -13.37 -8.77 9.17
CA GLY A 68 -14.47 -9.47 9.83
C GLY A 68 -15.36 -10.29 8.88
N GLY A 69 -14.96 -10.42 7.61
CA GLY A 69 -15.62 -11.21 6.59
C GLY A 69 -15.06 -12.63 6.49
N THR A 70 -15.27 -13.26 5.34
CA THR A 70 -14.80 -14.63 5.08
C THR A 70 -13.29 -14.68 4.88
N ARG A 71 -12.66 -15.80 5.24
CA ARG A 71 -11.27 -16.08 4.83
C ARG A 71 -11.17 -16.12 3.31
N ARG A 72 -10.21 -15.35 2.79
CA ARG A 72 -9.74 -15.37 1.40
C ARG A 72 -8.26 -15.71 1.41
N SER A 73 -7.73 -15.99 0.23
CA SER A 73 -6.30 -16.17 0.08
C SER A 73 -5.73 -15.55 -1.18
N ALA A 74 -4.43 -15.33 -1.13
CA ALA A 74 -3.60 -14.94 -2.26
C ALA A 74 -2.36 -15.84 -2.33
N ARG A 75 -1.72 -15.87 -3.50
CA ARG A 75 -0.36 -16.42 -3.64
C ARG A 75 0.64 -15.29 -3.47
N VAL A 76 1.88 -15.63 -3.12
CA VAL A 76 2.96 -14.66 -3.02
C VAL A 76 4.18 -15.16 -3.78
N TRP A 77 4.68 -14.31 -4.66
CA TRP A 77 5.91 -14.53 -5.39
C TRP A 77 7.02 -13.66 -4.82
N TYR A 78 8.24 -14.17 -4.87
CA TYR A 78 9.46 -13.49 -4.48
C TYR A 78 10.27 -13.11 -5.72
N SER A 79 10.91 -11.95 -5.66
CA SER A 79 11.86 -11.48 -6.66
C SER A 79 12.93 -10.60 -6.03
N GLU A 80 14.10 -10.54 -6.68
CA GLU A 80 15.16 -9.57 -6.39
C GLU A 80 15.44 -8.66 -7.61
N ALA A 81 14.55 -8.67 -8.62
CA ALA A 81 14.78 -7.99 -9.89
C ALA A 81 14.87 -6.47 -9.79
N SER A 82 14.31 -5.85 -8.74
CA SER A 82 14.49 -4.43 -8.41
C SER A 82 15.82 -4.14 -7.67
N GLY A 83 16.65 -5.15 -7.42
CA GLY A 83 17.90 -5.04 -6.67
C GLY A 83 17.73 -5.09 -5.15
N ALA A 84 16.54 -5.44 -4.66
CA ALA A 84 16.22 -5.68 -3.26
C ALA A 84 15.07 -6.70 -3.17
N PRO A 85 14.84 -7.33 -1.98
CA PRO A 85 13.73 -8.25 -1.78
C PRO A 85 12.37 -7.62 -2.14
N ALA A 86 11.64 -8.26 -3.03
CA ALA A 86 10.30 -7.86 -3.46
C ALA A 86 9.32 -9.03 -3.38
N TYR A 87 8.15 -8.75 -2.80
CA TYR A 87 7.04 -9.69 -2.67
C TYR A 87 5.85 -9.23 -3.50
N LEU A 88 5.42 -10.08 -4.44
CA LEU A 88 4.32 -9.78 -5.34
C LEU A 88 3.08 -10.57 -4.94
N ILE A 89 2.02 -9.85 -4.55
CA ILE A 89 0.73 -10.43 -4.16
C ILE A 89 -0.04 -10.84 -5.42
N ASP A 90 -0.15 -12.15 -5.63
CA ASP A 90 -0.82 -12.76 -6.77
C ASP A 90 -2.27 -13.08 -6.42
N ALA A 91 -3.15 -12.17 -6.83
CA ALA A 91 -4.60 -12.27 -6.72
C ALA A 91 -5.25 -11.90 -8.07
N PRO A 92 -5.35 -12.86 -9.02
CA PRO A 92 -5.78 -12.59 -10.39
C PRO A 92 -7.14 -11.91 -10.52
N ARG A 93 -8.08 -12.20 -9.61
CA ARG A 93 -9.41 -11.54 -9.56
C ARG A 93 -9.29 -10.01 -9.51
N TYR A 94 -8.25 -9.49 -8.86
CA TYR A 94 -8.04 -8.04 -8.71
C TYR A 94 -7.00 -7.50 -9.69
N PHE A 95 -5.93 -8.25 -9.99
CA PHE A 95 -4.75 -7.70 -10.68
C PHE A 95 -4.44 -8.32 -12.05
N SER A 96 -5.18 -9.34 -12.49
CA SER A 96 -5.12 -9.82 -13.89
C SER A 96 -5.95 -8.90 -14.78
N ARG A 97 -5.50 -7.65 -14.91
CA ARG A 97 -6.12 -6.63 -15.75
C ARG A 97 -5.06 -5.90 -16.58
N PRO A 98 -5.43 -5.35 -17.76
CA PRO A 98 -4.46 -4.69 -18.63
C PRO A 98 -3.85 -3.42 -18.01
N GLU A 99 -4.63 -2.65 -17.27
CA GLU A 99 -4.19 -1.40 -16.64
C GLU A 99 -3.97 -1.55 -15.12
N ILE A 100 -3.09 -0.71 -14.55
CA ILE A 100 -2.87 -0.66 -13.10
C ILE A 100 -4.05 0.03 -12.39
N TYR A 101 -4.56 1.13 -12.96
CA TYR A 101 -5.59 2.00 -12.38
C TYR A 101 -6.72 2.28 -13.37
N GLY A 102 -7.78 2.93 -12.88
CA GLY A 102 -8.87 3.46 -13.69
C GLY A 102 -10.12 2.60 -13.68
N TYR A 103 -10.22 1.61 -12.78
CA TYR A 103 -11.39 0.76 -12.67
C TYR A 103 -12.35 1.25 -11.60
N PRO A 104 -13.67 1.06 -11.76
CA PRO A 104 -14.66 1.46 -10.76
C PRO A 104 -14.43 0.83 -9.38
N ASP A 105 -13.84 -0.37 -9.32
CA ASP A 105 -13.57 -1.14 -8.12
C ASP A 105 -12.13 -1.00 -7.59
N ASP A 106 -11.39 0.02 -8.04
CA ASP A 106 -10.02 0.30 -7.61
C ASP A 106 -9.87 0.40 -6.08
N HIS A 107 -10.84 0.99 -5.40
CA HIS A 107 -10.89 1.05 -3.94
C HIS A 107 -10.92 -0.36 -3.31
N GLU A 108 -11.69 -1.31 -3.85
CA GLU A 108 -11.73 -2.71 -3.38
C GLU A 108 -10.41 -3.41 -3.67
N ARG A 109 -9.87 -3.26 -4.89
CA ARG A 109 -8.60 -3.88 -5.32
C ARG A 109 -7.46 -3.52 -4.38
N TYR A 110 -7.30 -2.24 -4.07
CA TYR A 110 -6.16 -1.78 -3.28
C TYR A 110 -6.35 -1.92 -1.77
N ALA A 111 -7.59 -1.88 -1.28
CA ALA A 111 -7.89 -2.28 0.09
C ALA A 111 -7.59 -3.78 0.30
N PHE A 112 -7.90 -4.64 -0.68
CA PHE A 112 -7.53 -6.06 -0.66
C PHE A 112 -6.01 -6.24 -0.61
N PHE A 113 -5.29 -5.54 -1.50
CA PHE A 113 -3.82 -5.58 -1.52
C PHE A 113 -3.22 -5.16 -0.19
N CYS A 114 -3.66 -4.04 0.38
CA CYS A 114 -3.14 -3.54 1.67
C CYS A 114 -3.29 -4.60 2.76
N ARG A 115 -4.46 -5.24 2.83
CA ARG A 115 -4.69 -6.29 3.83
C ARG A 115 -3.84 -7.53 3.57
N ALA A 116 -3.73 -7.97 2.31
CA ALA A 116 -2.87 -9.09 1.95
C ALA A 116 -1.40 -8.81 2.27
N ALA A 117 -0.92 -7.58 2.04
CA ALA A 117 0.44 -7.17 2.36
C ALA A 117 0.72 -7.19 3.87
N LEU A 118 -0.25 -6.74 4.70
CA LEU A 118 -0.13 -6.87 6.15
C LEU A 118 -0.14 -8.35 6.58
N ALA A 119 -1.08 -9.15 6.09
CA ALA A 119 -1.10 -10.59 6.37
C ALA A 119 0.20 -11.30 5.96
N LEU A 120 0.83 -10.87 4.86
CA LEU A 120 2.14 -11.37 4.43
C LEU A 120 3.22 -11.07 5.48
N LEU A 121 3.26 -9.85 6.01
CA LEU A 121 4.24 -9.47 7.03
C LEU A 121 4.10 -10.33 8.29
N GLU A 122 2.87 -10.57 8.75
CA GLU A 122 2.58 -11.52 9.85
C GLU A 122 3.07 -12.93 9.50
N ARG A 123 2.80 -13.39 8.27
CA ARG A 123 3.17 -14.73 7.81
C ARG A 123 4.69 -14.95 7.69
N LEU A 124 5.44 -13.88 7.41
CA LEU A 124 6.90 -13.88 7.40
C LEU A 124 7.51 -13.78 8.81
N ASP A 125 6.68 -13.54 9.84
CA ASP A 125 7.09 -13.42 11.24
C ASP A 125 8.22 -12.40 11.47
N ASN A 126 8.19 -11.30 10.71
CA ASN A 126 9.17 -10.22 10.79
C ASN A 126 8.45 -8.87 10.93
N PRO A 127 8.14 -8.43 12.16
CA PRO A 127 7.37 -7.21 12.37
C PRO A 127 8.15 -5.98 11.88
N PRO A 128 7.57 -5.16 10.98
CA PRO A 128 8.25 -3.99 10.47
C PRO A 128 8.36 -2.89 11.53
N ASN A 129 9.51 -2.23 11.60
CA ASN A 129 9.61 -0.97 12.34
C ASN A 129 8.81 0.12 11.63
N ILE A 130 8.83 0.14 10.29
CA ILE A 130 8.12 1.11 9.47
C ILE A 130 7.38 0.39 8.34
N VAL A 131 6.12 0.75 8.14
CA VAL A 131 5.40 0.51 6.90
C VAL A 131 5.32 1.82 6.13
N HIS A 132 5.96 1.88 4.97
CA HIS A 132 5.98 3.04 4.10
C HIS A 132 4.94 2.87 2.99
N CYS A 133 3.82 3.56 3.16
CA CYS A 133 2.70 3.58 2.24
C CYS A 133 2.91 4.63 1.15
N ASN A 134 2.77 4.23 -0.12
CA ASN A 134 2.91 5.15 -1.24
C ASN A 134 1.57 5.39 -1.96
N ASP A 135 1.18 6.66 -2.01
CA ASP A 135 -0.04 7.19 -2.62
C ASP A 135 -1.36 6.57 -2.10
N TRP A 136 -2.46 7.05 -2.68
CA TRP A 136 -3.82 6.63 -2.35
C TRP A 136 -4.03 5.11 -2.29
N PRO A 137 -3.40 4.25 -3.13
CA PRO A 137 -3.61 2.80 -3.07
C PRO A 137 -3.20 2.21 -1.72
N CYS A 138 -2.20 2.80 -1.07
CA CYS A 138 -1.68 2.33 0.21
C CYS A 138 -2.30 3.05 1.42
N GLY A 139 -3.25 3.97 1.20
CA GLY A 139 -3.94 4.67 2.27
C GLY A 139 -4.73 3.74 3.20
N PHE A 140 -5.28 2.65 2.65
CA PHE A 140 -6.00 1.63 3.42
C PHE A 140 -5.10 0.93 4.45
N ALA A 141 -3.82 0.66 4.11
CA ALA A 141 -2.88 0.04 5.03
C ALA A 141 -2.58 0.93 6.25
N ALA A 142 -2.50 2.25 6.06
CA ALA A 142 -2.27 3.19 7.16
C ALA A 142 -3.40 3.14 8.19
N VAL A 143 -4.66 3.17 7.73
CA VAL A 143 -5.84 3.05 8.62
C VAL A 143 -5.87 1.70 9.32
N GLU A 144 -5.57 0.62 8.59
CA GLU A 144 -5.57 -0.72 9.16
C GLU A 144 -4.49 -0.87 10.25
N LEU A 145 -3.30 -0.32 10.03
CA LEU A 145 -2.21 -0.32 11.03
C LEU A 145 -2.54 0.51 12.26
N LEU A 146 -3.20 1.66 12.12
CA LEU A 146 -3.66 2.45 13.25
C LEU A 146 -4.58 1.63 14.17
N ALA A 147 -5.50 0.86 13.58
CA ALA A 147 -6.39 -0.03 14.34
C ALA A 147 -5.65 -1.22 14.97
N ARG A 148 -4.69 -1.81 14.25
CA ARG A 148 -3.93 -3.00 14.69
C ARG A 148 -2.92 -2.70 15.79
N ARG A 149 -2.23 -1.56 15.79
CA ARG A 149 -1.22 -1.21 16.83
C ARG A 149 -1.71 -1.34 18.26
N ASN A 150 -2.99 -1.06 18.50
CA ASN A 150 -3.59 -1.11 19.83
C ASN A 150 -4.12 -2.51 20.21
N ARG A 151 -4.14 -3.47 19.29
CA ARG A 151 -4.84 -4.76 19.43
C ARG A 151 -4.01 -5.97 19.05
N ASP A 152 -2.89 -5.75 18.37
CA ASP A 152 -2.05 -6.76 17.78
C ASP A 152 -0.60 -6.53 18.22
N ALA A 153 -0.07 -7.48 18.99
CA ALA A 153 1.29 -7.42 19.51
C ALA A 153 2.34 -7.39 18.38
N PHE A 154 2.04 -7.97 17.21
CA PHE A 154 2.94 -7.97 16.07
C PHE A 154 3.21 -6.56 15.54
N TYR A 155 2.17 -5.71 15.51
CA TYR A 155 2.25 -4.34 14.98
C TYR A 155 2.38 -3.26 16.06
N ALA A 156 2.44 -3.62 17.35
CA ALA A 156 2.36 -2.67 18.47
C ALA A 156 3.40 -1.52 18.40
N HIS A 157 4.56 -1.76 17.78
CA HIS A 157 5.63 -0.79 17.63
C HIS A 157 5.88 -0.34 16.19
N THR A 158 5.09 -0.83 15.23
CA THR A 158 5.20 -0.42 13.83
C THR A 158 4.79 1.04 13.68
N ARG A 159 5.57 1.83 12.93
CA ARG A 159 5.27 3.20 12.52
C ARG A 159 4.90 3.26 11.04
N THR A 160 4.26 4.34 10.62
CA THR A 160 3.77 4.54 9.25
C THR A 160 4.31 5.83 8.68
N ILE A 161 4.87 5.72 7.48
CA ILE A 161 5.23 6.86 6.64
C ILE A 161 4.29 6.83 5.44
N PHE A 162 3.73 7.98 5.06
CA PHE A 162 2.91 8.11 3.87
C PHE A 162 3.50 9.11 2.90
N SER A 163 3.85 8.64 1.71
CA SER A 163 4.41 9.47 0.64
C SER A 163 3.36 9.80 -0.41
N ILE A 164 3.22 11.09 -0.69
CA ILE A 164 2.40 11.65 -1.76
C ILE A 164 3.30 11.80 -2.99
N HIS A 165 2.98 11.13 -4.10
CA HIS A 165 3.66 11.33 -5.39
C HIS A 165 2.82 12.15 -6.34
N ASN A 166 1.49 12.12 -6.20
CA ASN A 166 0.60 13.00 -6.93
C ASN A 166 -0.75 13.23 -6.21
N LEU A 167 -0.91 14.43 -5.65
CA LEU A 167 -2.13 14.83 -4.93
C LEU A 167 -3.39 14.88 -5.80
N ALA A 168 -3.26 14.94 -7.14
CA ALA A 168 -4.41 14.91 -8.05
C ALA A 168 -5.14 13.55 -8.04
N TYR A 169 -4.46 12.47 -7.67
CA TYR A 169 -5.06 11.13 -7.57
C TYR A 169 -5.40 10.81 -6.11
N GLN A 170 -6.63 11.12 -5.71
CA GLN A 170 -7.06 11.00 -4.32
C GLN A 170 -7.67 9.64 -3.97
N GLY A 171 -7.93 8.78 -4.96
CA GLY A 171 -8.60 7.50 -4.75
C GLY A 171 -10.00 7.71 -4.16
N VAL A 172 -10.82 8.51 -4.84
CA VAL A 172 -12.18 8.86 -4.41
C VAL A 172 -13.14 7.72 -4.73
N PHE A 173 -13.99 7.36 -3.77
CA PHE A 173 -15.02 6.33 -3.93
C PHE A 173 -16.26 6.63 -3.06
N ASP A 174 -17.31 5.83 -3.27
CA ASP A 174 -18.56 5.96 -2.53
C ASP A 174 -18.35 5.59 -1.03
N PRO A 175 -18.68 6.49 -0.08
CA PRO A 175 -18.62 6.20 1.36
C PRO A 175 -19.36 4.95 1.83
N PHE A 176 -20.40 4.50 1.12
CA PHE A 176 -21.13 3.27 1.45
C PHE A 176 -20.26 2.01 1.33
N GLU A 177 -19.20 2.06 0.52
CA GLU A 177 -18.26 0.95 0.37
C GLU A 177 -17.36 0.77 1.60
N LEU A 178 -17.19 1.78 2.46
CA LEU A 178 -16.35 1.67 3.67
C LEU A 178 -16.79 0.51 4.57
N THR A 179 -18.10 0.35 4.78
CA THR A 179 -18.63 -0.77 5.56
C THR A 179 -18.40 -2.10 4.87
N ARG A 180 -18.51 -2.14 3.53
CA ARG A 180 -18.25 -3.35 2.73
C ARG A 180 -16.79 -3.76 2.72
N LEU A 181 -15.86 -2.81 2.80
CA LEU A 181 -14.42 -3.05 2.95
C LEU A 181 -14.02 -3.37 4.42
N GLY A 182 -14.94 -3.16 5.36
CA GLY A 182 -14.76 -3.44 6.77
C GLY A 182 -14.22 -2.27 7.60
N PHE A 183 -14.17 -1.05 7.05
CA PHE A 183 -13.84 0.21 7.75
C PHE A 183 -15.10 0.84 8.37
N GLY A 184 -15.62 0.21 9.41
CA GLY A 184 -16.88 0.59 10.06
C GLY A 184 -16.75 1.51 11.28
N ALA A 185 -15.57 1.58 11.92
CA ALA A 185 -15.42 2.38 13.14
C ALA A 185 -15.50 3.88 12.83
N ALA A 186 -16.02 4.66 13.78
CA ALA A 186 -16.25 6.10 13.58
C ALA A 186 -14.97 6.84 13.17
N ASP A 187 -13.86 6.58 13.86
CA ASP A 187 -12.57 7.24 13.58
C ASP A 187 -11.99 6.82 12.22
N GLU A 188 -12.17 5.57 11.81
CA GLU A 188 -11.74 5.09 10.50
C GLU A 188 -12.55 5.75 9.39
N ARG A 189 -13.88 5.76 9.53
CA ARG A 189 -14.76 6.42 8.58
C ARG A 189 -14.42 7.90 8.48
N ALA A 190 -14.26 8.57 9.62
CA ALA A 190 -13.83 9.96 9.67
C ALA A 190 -12.49 10.15 8.95
N ALA A 191 -11.54 9.21 9.07
CA ALA A 191 -10.27 9.26 8.36
C ALA A 191 -10.43 9.19 6.84
N PHE A 192 -11.40 8.46 6.27
CA PHE A 192 -11.63 8.46 4.81
C PHE A 192 -12.47 9.63 4.29
N MET A 193 -13.40 10.15 5.09
CA MET A 193 -14.38 11.14 4.60
C MET A 193 -13.72 12.46 4.17
N MET A 194 -14.11 12.94 3.00
CA MET A 194 -13.64 14.17 2.36
C MET A 194 -14.72 14.71 1.41
N GLY A 195 -15.27 15.90 1.70
CA GLY A 195 -16.23 16.56 0.80
C GLY A 195 -17.51 15.77 0.47
N GLY A 196 -17.98 14.91 1.38
CA GLY A 196 -19.14 14.04 1.16
C GLY A 196 -18.83 12.73 0.42
N ALA A 197 -17.58 12.51 -0.01
CA ALA A 197 -17.09 11.25 -0.56
C ALA A 197 -16.06 10.60 0.39
N ALA A 198 -15.61 9.39 0.07
CA ALA A 198 -14.48 8.74 0.73
C ALA A 198 -13.22 8.88 -0.14
N SER A 199 -12.06 9.07 0.49
CA SER A 199 -10.77 9.24 -0.18
C SER A 199 -9.70 8.41 0.54
N ALA A 200 -9.09 7.48 -0.20
CA ALA A 200 -8.02 6.65 0.33
C ALA A 200 -6.74 7.46 0.58
N LEU A 201 -6.46 8.47 -0.25
CA LEU A 201 -5.35 9.39 -0.02
C LEU A 201 -5.53 10.15 1.30
N LYS A 202 -6.72 10.74 1.49
CA LYS A 202 -7.05 11.49 2.70
C LYS A 202 -6.92 10.62 3.95
N ALA A 203 -7.35 9.37 3.88
CA ALA A 203 -7.14 8.40 4.95
C ALA A 203 -5.66 8.18 5.29
N GLY A 204 -4.80 8.00 4.29
CA GLY A 204 -3.35 7.91 4.48
C GLY A 204 -2.76 9.15 5.16
N LEU A 205 -3.16 10.35 4.70
CA LEU A 205 -2.74 11.62 5.29
C LEU A 205 -3.16 11.77 6.75
N ALA A 206 -4.39 11.38 7.07
CA ALA A 206 -4.98 11.57 8.39
C ALA A 206 -4.47 10.58 9.45
N THR A 207 -3.94 9.42 9.05
CA THR A 207 -3.66 8.31 9.98
C THR A 207 -2.18 7.93 10.10
N SER A 208 -1.31 8.48 9.26
CA SER A 208 0.12 8.13 9.27
C SER A 208 0.91 8.95 10.30
N ASP A 209 1.98 8.37 10.84
CA ASP A 209 2.83 9.06 11.84
C ASP A 209 3.70 10.15 11.21
N MET A 210 4.03 10.00 9.93
CA MET A 210 4.83 10.97 9.18
C MET A 210 4.38 11.04 7.72
N LEU A 211 4.38 12.26 7.18
CA LEU A 211 4.09 12.53 5.77
C LEU A 211 5.38 12.89 5.03
N SER A 212 5.47 12.48 3.78
CA SER A 212 6.57 12.80 2.88
C SER A 212 6.05 13.04 1.47
N THR A 213 6.86 13.64 0.62
CA THR A 213 6.55 13.82 -0.79
C THR A 213 7.83 13.93 -1.63
N VAL A 214 7.67 13.96 -2.96
CA VAL A 214 8.75 13.77 -3.93
C VAL A 214 9.75 14.92 -4.02
N SER A 215 9.43 16.10 -3.49
CA SER A 215 10.39 17.20 -3.37
C SER A 215 10.00 18.25 -2.33
N PRO A 216 10.98 19.01 -1.79
CA PRO A 216 10.68 20.13 -0.89
C PRO A 216 9.79 21.19 -1.52
N ARG A 217 9.98 21.47 -2.81
CA ARG A 217 9.17 22.44 -3.56
C ARG A 217 7.73 21.97 -3.67
N TYR A 218 7.53 20.72 -4.09
CA TYR A 218 6.20 20.15 -4.22
C TYR A 218 5.46 20.10 -2.88
N ALA A 219 6.18 19.85 -1.78
CA ALA A 219 5.62 19.92 -0.42
C ALA A 219 5.00 21.29 -0.09
N LEU A 220 5.60 22.39 -0.57
CA LEU A 220 5.08 23.74 -0.40
C LEU A 220 3.93 24.02 -1.37
N GLU A 221 4.06 23.58 -2.62
CA GLU A 221 3.05 23.76 -3.68
C GLU A 221 1.71 23.16 -3.27
N ILE A 222 1.68 21.91 -2.79
CA ILE A 222 0.45 21.22 -2.41
C ILE A 222 -0.25 21.77 -1.15
N GLN A 223 0.32 22.77 -0.49
CA GLN A 223 -0.32 23.47 0.63
C GLN A 223 -1.06 24.74 0.16
N THR A 224 -0.94 25.12 -1.11
CA THR A 224 -1.65 26.26 -1.69
C THR A 224 -3.08 25.87 -2.09
N PRO A 225 -4.04 26.82 -2.15
CA PRO A 225 -5.39 26.53 -2.64
C PRO A 225 -5.41 25.95 -4.06
N GLU A 226 -4.53 26.43 -4.94
CA GLU A 226 -4.52 26.07 -6.36
C GLU A 226 -4.03 24.64 -6.61
N GLN A 227 -3.07 24.16 -5.80
CA GLN A 227 -2.42 22.87 -5.98
C GLN A 227 -2.68 21.88 -4.83
N GLY A 228 -3.40 22.31 -3.79
CA GLY A 228 -3.78 21.50 -2.63
C GLY A 228 -5.08 20.72 -2.80
N PHE A 229 -5.82 20.93 -3.90
CA PHE A 229 -7.04 20.19 -4.24
C PHE A 229 -8.04 20.09 -3.08
N ASN A 230 -8.29 21.23 -2.40
CA ASN A 230 -9.24 21.40 -1.29
C ASN A 230 -10.67 21.68 -1.78
#